data_AF-A0A091DBU9-F1
#
_entry.id   AF-A0A091DBU9-F1
#
_cell.length_a   1.000
_cell.length_b   1.000
_cell.length_c   1.000
_cell.angle_alpha   90.00
_cell.angle_beta   90.00
_cell.angle_gamma   90.00
#
_symmetry.space_group_name_H-M   'P 1'
#
loop_
_entity.id
_entity.type
_entity.pdbx_description
1 polymer ?
#
loop_
_entity_poly.entity_id
_entity_poly.type
_entity_poly.pdbx_seq_one_letter_code
_entity_poly.pdbx_strand_id
1 'polypeptide(L)' 'MTSQIRQNYSTEVEAAVNRLVNPHLRASYTYLSLGYCFDPGDVALAGVRHFSRELAKEKREGAQHLLKM' A
#
# COMPACT_ATOMS: atom_id res chain seq x y z
N MET A 1 -19.33 13.81 16.19
CA MET A 1 -19.79 14.67 15.08
C MET A 1 -19.77 13.83 13.82
N THR A 2 -20.82 13.91 13.00
CA THR A 2 -20.90 13.21 11.71
C THR A 2 -20.50 14.16 10.59
N SER A 3 -19.77 13.66 9.59
CA SER A 3 -19.42 14.44 8.40
C SER A 3 -20.67 14.85 7.62
N GLN A 4 -20.74 16.10 7.14
CA GLN A 4 -21.87 16.62 6.38
C GLN A 4 -22.06 15.94 5.02
N ILE A 5 -20.99 15.37 4.46
CA ILE A 5 -21.00 14.68 3.16
C ILE A 5 -21.29 13.18 3.26
N ARG A 6 -21.45 12.63 4.49
CA ARG A 6 -21.63 11.19 4.69
C ARG A 6 -23.03 10.76 4.24
N GLN A 7 -23.11 9.99 3.16
CA GLN A 7 -24.35 9.45 2.62
C GLN A 7 -24.23 7.93 2.41
N ASN A 8 -25.15 7.16 2.99
CA ASN A 8 -25.18 5.68 2.88
C ASN A 8 -23.84 4.98 3.20
N TYR A 9 -23.04 5.57 4.09
CA TYR A 9 -21.74 5.01 4.50
C TYR A 9 -21.85 4.50 5.93
N SER A 10 -22.03 3.18 6.11
CA SER A 10 -22.19 2.61 7.45
C SER A 10 -20.89 2.67 8.25
N THR A 11 -20.98 2.57 9.57
CA THR A 11 -19.81 2.51 10.45
C THR A 11 -19.00 1.23 10.24
N GLU A 12 -19.61 0.13 9.80
CA GLU A 12 -18.87 -1.09 9.47
C GLU A 12 -17.99 -0.90 8.22
N VAL A 13 -18.51 -0.22 7.19
CA VAL A 13 -17.73 0.07 5.97
C VAL A 13 -16.54 0.97 6.31
N GLU A 14 -16.76 2.02 7.11
CA GLU A 14 -15.68 2.89 7.59
C GLU A 14 -14.60 2.12 8.37
N ALA A 15 -15.02 1.24 9.27
CA ALA A 15 -14.09 0.41 10.02
C ALA A 15 -13.33 -0.56 9.09
N ALA A 16 -13.98 -1.11 8.06
CA ALA A 16 -13.33 -1.97 7.08
C ALA A 16 -12.28 -1.22 6.26
N VAL A 17 -12.61 -0.03 5.73
CA VAL A 17 -11.66 0.82 4.98
C VAL A 17 -10.44 1.13 5.84
N ASN A 18 -10.65 1.58 7.09
CA ASN A 18 -9.56 1.87 8.02
C ASN A 18 -8.68 0.65 8.32
N ARG A 19 -9.28 -0.53 8.44
CA ARG A 19 -8.55 -1.79 8.66
C ARG A 19 -7.70 -2.19 7.46
N LEU A 20 -8.06 -1.79 6.24
CA LEU A 20 -7.34 -2.13 5.02
C LEU A 20 -6.10 -1.26 4.79
N VAL A 21 -6.10 -0.01 5.25
CA VAL A 21 -4.97 0.93 5.05
C VAL A 21 -3.65 0.35 5.57
N ASN A 22 -3.64 -0.20 6.79
CA ASN A 22 -2.44 -0.74 7.42
C ASN A 22 -1.82 -1.94 6.65
N PRO A 23 -2.60 -2.97 6.25
CA PRO A 23 -2.12 -4.02 5.36
C PRO A 23 -1.48 -3.51 4.07
N HIS A 24 -2.08 -2.51 3.41
CA HIS A 24 -1.52 -1.93 2.18
C HIS A 24 -0.17 -1.24 2.44
N LEU A 25 -0.07 -0.45 3.52
CA LEU A 25 1.18 0.21 3.90
C LEU A 25 2.26 -0.81 4.30
N ARG A 26 1.88 -1.87 5.03
CA ARG A 26 2.80 -2.95 5.41
C ARG A 26 3.32 -3.68 4.17
N ALA A 27 2.44 -4.02 3.22
CA ALA A 27 2.83 -4.65 1.97
C ALA A 27 3.79 -3.75 1.16
N SER A 28 3.51 -2.45 1.08
CA SER A 28 4.39 -1.47 0.45
C SER A 28 5.79 -1.48 1.08
N TYR A 29 5.87 -1.44 2.41
CA TYR A 29 7.13 -1.49 3.13
C TYR A 29 7.88 -2.82 2.87
N THR A 30 7.19 -3.96 2.93
CA THR A 30 7.80 -5.27 2.67
C THR A 30 8.40 -5.35 1.26
N TYR A 31 7.69 -4.90 0.23
CA TYR A 31 8.23 -4.88 -1.13
C TYR A 31 9.42 -3.92 -1.27
N LEU A 32 9.37 -2.77 -0.60
CA LEU A 32 10.49 -1.84 -0.61
C LEU A 32 11.74 -2.48 0.02
N SER A 33 11.60 -3.12 1.19
CA SER A 33 12.68 -3.87 1.84
C SER A 33 13.22 -5.00 0.97
N LEU A 34 12.35 -5.72 0.25
CA LEU A 34 12.74 -6.77 -0.69
C LEU A 34 13.63 -6.21 -1.82
N GLY A 35 13.24 -5.07 -2.40
CA GLY A 35 14.02 -4.42 -3.45
C GLY A 35 15.41 -3.93 -2.98
N TYR A 36 15.55 -3.60 -1.70
CA TYR A 36 16.85 -3.27 -1.09
C TYR A 36 17.69 -4.49 -0.74
N CYS A 37 17.06 -5.62 -0.37
CA CYS A 37 17.76 -6.87 -0.07
C CYS A 37 18.50 -7.43 -1.30
N PHE A 38 17.98 -7.15 -2.50
CA PHE A 38 18.62 -7.51 -3.76
C PHE A 38 19.43 -6.31 -4.31
N ASP A 39 20.73 -6.28 -3.98
CA ASP A 39 21.69 -5.24 -4.39
C ASP A 39 22.29 -5.48 -5.80
N PRO A 40 22.76 -4.45 -6.54
CA PRO A 40 23.12 -4.58 -7.96
C PRO A 40 24.43 -5.34 -8.20
N GLY A 41 25.09 -5.82 -7.13
CA GLY A 41 26.18 -6.79 -7.26
C GLY A 41 25.70 -8.14 -7.77
N ASP A 42 24.41 -8.45 -7.61
CA ASP A 42 23.79 -9.68 -8.07
C ASP A 42 23.06 -9.45 -9.40
N VAL A 43 23.83 -9.48 -10.50
CA VAL A 43 23.38 -9.20 -11.88
C VAL A 43 22.19 -10.09 -12.28
N ALA A 44 22.06 -11.28 -11.67
CA ALA A 44 20.97 -12.21 -11.92
C ALA A 44 19.59 -11.70 -11.46
N LEU A 45 19.52 -10.76 -10.51
CA LEU A 45 18.28 -10.35 -9.85
C LEU A 45 17.98 -8.84 -9.97
N ALA A 46 18.64 -8.13 -10.89
CA ALA A 46 18.39 -6.71 -11.15
C ALA A 46 16.91 -6.40 -11.45
N GLY A 47 16.18 -7.34 -12.07
CA GLY A 47 14.74 -7.21 -12.33
C GLY A 47 13.87 -7.24 -11.06
N VAL A 48 14.29 -7.96 -10.02
CA VAL A 48 13.55 -8.09 -8.76
C VAL A 48 13.51 -6.75 -8.01
N ARG A 49 14.61 -6.00 -8.03
CA ARG A 49 14.67 -4.65 -7.45
C ARG A 49 13.64 -3.72 -8.09
N HIS A 50 13.65 -3.65 -9.42
CA HIS A 50 12.73 -2.78 -10.16
C HIS A 50 11.26 -3.19 -9.91
N PHE A 51 10.97 -4.48 -10.05
CA PHE A 51 9.63 -5.02 -9.82
C PHE A 51 9.13 -4.75 -8.39
N SER A 52 9.99 -4.98 -7.39
CA SER A 52 9.64 -4.75 -5.99
C SER A 52 9.37 -3.27 -5.69
N ARG A 53 10.11 -2.36 -6.32
CA ARG A 53 9.88 -0.91 -6.18
C ARG A 53 8.52 -0.50 -6.77
N GLU A 54 8.18 -1.01 -7.94
CA GLU A 54 6.87 -0.72 -8.56
C GLU A 54 5.72 -1.29 -7.72
N LEU A 55 5.84 -2.52 -7.20
CA LEU A 55 4.85 -3.08 -6.28
C LEU A 55 4.73 -2.26 -4.99
N ALA A 56 5.86 -1.80 -4.42
CA ALA A 56 5.83 -0.96 -3.23
C ALA A 56 5.06 0.35 -3.49
N LYS A 57 5.25 0.95 -4.66
CA LYS A 57 4.54 2.16 -5.09
C LYS A 57 3.05 1.89 -5.26
N GLU A 58 2.68 0.83 -5.99
CA GLU A 58 1.28 0.43 -6.21
C GLU A 58 0.53 0.21 -4.89
N LYS A 59 1.13 -0.49 -3.92
CA LYS A 59 0.49 -0.72 -2.61
C LYS A 59 0.34 0.57 -1.80
N ARG A 60 1.29 1.50 -1.90
CA ARG A 60 1.19 2.82 -1.27
C ARG A 60 0.09 3.67 -1.91
N GLU A 61 -0.02 3.67 -3.23
CA GLU A 61 -1.09 4.34 -3.97
C GLU A 61 -2.46 3.76 -3.60
N GLY A 62 -2.57 2.44 -3.45
CA GLY A 62 -3.77 1.77 -2.94
C GLY A 62 -4.18 2.27 -1.55
N ALA A 63 -3.23 2.37 -0.60
CA ALA A 63 -3.51 2.95 0.72
C ALA A 63 -3.97 4.41 0.63
N GLN A 64 -3.36 5.22 -0.25
CA GLN A 64 -3.76 6.60 -0.47
C GLN A 64 -5.15 6.73 -1.10
N HIS A 65 -5.54 5.80 -1.96
CA HIS A 65 -6.87 5.77 -2.54
C HIS A 65 -7.93 5.48 -1.46
N LEU A 66 -7.68 4.48 -0.60
CA LEU A 66 -8.55 4.17 0.53
C LEU A 66 -8.73 5.34 1.50
N LEU A 67 -7.68 6.13 1.73
CA LEU A 67 -7.75 7.34 2.58
C LEU A 67 -8.49 8.51 1.94
N LYS A 68 -8.72 8.46 0.62
CA LYS A 68 -9.44 9.50 -0.13
C LYS A 68 -10.90 9.11 -0.43
N MET A 69 -11.32 7.91 -0.04
CA MET A 69 -12.72 7.47 -0.09
C MET A 69 -13.54 8.19 0.97
#